data_AF-A0A949YNI2-F1
#
_entry.id   AF-A0A949YNI2-F1
#
_cell.length_a   1.000
_cell.length_b   1.000
_cell.length_c   1.000
_cell.angle_alpha   90.00
_cell.angle_beta   90.00
_cell.angle_gamma   90.00
#
_symmetry.space_group_name_H-M   'P 1'
#
loop_
_entity.id
_entity.type
_entity.pdbx_description
1 polymer ?
#
loop_
_entity_poly.entity_id
_entity_poly.type
_entity_poly.pdbx_seq_one_letter_code
_entity_poly.pdbx_strand_id
1 'polypeptide(L)'
;MRIGIGLGGSLTWALIAVLGMTAGAQAADRVTTISLGGALENQSGDHHFGVYVPTRFGGELTVQTTDGKVVELKGPNGLERTNGQEIGLDQQGWFTFKIVGAPKPYKVETKFVQVAQSTRKPWNFYYWPTKADSIHEPWAGGNGRVDTDYSMLRGDDELIRTPGSYIPPGEDIVRAGQNGLLETLPPPGDDATWFPNLYDDLTWTGPNKEKGGEVTIFQTPCPLLKYDQIFNTSARYWEAINSQNKEITRWPGHCLGGAVASILLNEPIPAPGSGMTKDELKALWAELGENHLNHRIGDYANEIPPGPPRPGPDECDWKAPRVHAMFEAHIRGEKKTLLGNLRAFPPRGTISEVWNQGIYKYIAEYKAIPNRGPRAVNIKLELHTNSGSMLNGQDDKDRVIYYEYNLVYGLDGRVDETNPAAADWISVGGEALFAPLNILELVESRWQGHNPYVTEANVRALDLANNGGLGRFASAPPRFRSVQEYEGNRSAPATMFASGNSGSVFRRNFFGRIFGR
;
A
#
# COMPACT_ATOMS: atom_id res chain seq x y z
N MET A 1 26.18 -56.29 -29.91
CA MET A 1 25.61 -57.08 -28.79
C MET A 1 24.10 -56.88 -28.81
N ARG A 2 23.34 -57.97 -28.74
CA ARG A 2 21.91 -58.11 -29.06
C ARG A 2 21.03 -57.93 -27.80
N ILE A 3 19.82 -57.39 -28.01
CA ILE A 3 18.54 -57.61 -27.27
C ILE A 3 18.47 -56.99 -25.85
N GLY A 4 17.38 -56.36 -25.39
CA GLY A 4 16.00 -56.38 -25.87
C GLY A 4 15.07 -55.31 -25.27
N ILE A 5 13.84 -55.39 -25.79
CA ILE A 5 12.65 -54.55 -25.59
C ILE A 5 12.01 -54.83 -24.22
N GLY A 6 11.48 -53.79 -23.59
CA GLY A 6 10.61 -53.88 -22.41
C GLY A 6 9.60 -52.72 -22.37
N LEU A 7 8.49 -52.88 -23.09
CA LEU A 7 7.25 -52.14 -22.91
C LEU A 7 6.52 -52.70 -21.68
N GLY A 8 6.01 -51.85 -20.77
CA GLY A 8 5.11 -52.32 -19.72
C GLY A 8 4.71 -51.29 -18.65
N GLY A 9 3.48 -50.75 -18.77
CA GLY A 9 2.59 -50.32 -17.67
C GLY A 9 2.94 -49.01 -16.94
N SER A 10 2.01 -48.12 -16.56
CA SER A 10 0.55 -48.18 -16.51
C SER A 10 -0.03 -46.76 -16.39
N LEU A 11 -0.74 -46.31 -17.42
CA LEU A 11 -1.71 -45.21 -17.38
C LEU A 11 -3.00 -45.73 -16.74
N THR A 12 -3.33 -45.30 -15.52
CA THR A 12 -4.64 -45.59 -14.92
C THR A 12 -5.02 -44.41 -14.04
N TRP A 13 -6.07 -43.67 -14.41
CA TRP A 13 -7.06 -42.94 -13.59
C TRP A 13 -7.75 -41.88 -14.46
N ALA A 14 -8.59 -42.36 -15.40
CA ALA A 14 -9.57 -41.54 -16.11
C ALA A 14 -10.70 -42.44 -16.59
N LEU A 15 -11.63 -42.80 -15.70
CA LEU A 15 -12.98 -43.31 -16.03
C LEU A 15 -13.73 -43.60 -14.72
N ILE A 16 -14.56 -42.66 -14.28
CA ILE A 16 -15.69 -42.98 -13.40
C ILE A 16 -16.96 -42.93 -14.26
N ALA A 17 -17.42 -44.15 -14.56
CA ALA A 17 -18.78 -44.60 -14.83
C ALA A 17 -19.62 -43.85 -15.89
N VAL A 18 -19.52 -44.34 -17.14
CA VAL A 18 -20.64 -44.35 -18.09
C VAL A 18 -20.83 -45.81 -18.53
N LEU A 19 -22.05 -46.33 -18.28
CA LEU A 19 -22.65 -47.62 -18.70
C LEU A 19 -22.56 -48.83 -17.74
N GLY A 20 -23.65 -49.02 -16.99
CA GLY A 20 -24.22 -50.32 -16.63
C GLY A 20 -25.73 -50.28 -16.90
N MET A 21 -26.22 -51.12 -17.81
CA MET A 21 -27.62 -51.16 -18.27
C MET A 21 -28.51 -52.03 -17.39
N THR A 22 -29.75 -51.54 -17.18
CA THR A 22 -31.03 -52.24 -17.00
C THR A 22 -31.26 -53.16 -15.78
N ALA A 23 -31.75 -52.58 -14.68
CA ALA A 23 -32.94 -53.03 -13.94
C ALA A 23 -33.31 -51.97 -12.87
N GLY A 24 -34.51 -51.38 -12.98
CA GLY A 24 -35.09 -50.48 -11.96
C GLY A 24 -34.67 -49.01 -12.06
N ALA A 25 -35.39 -48.23 -12.88
CA ALA A 25 -35.25 -46.78 -12.94
C ALA A 25 -35.77 -46.12 -11.66
N GLN A 26 -34.89 -45.83 -10.72
CA GLN A 26 -34.93 -44.57 -9.97
C GLN A 26 -33.91 -43.66 -10.65
N ALA A 27 -34.38 -42.53 -11.18
CA ALA A 27 -33.51 -41.51 -11.73
C ALA A 27 -32.50 -41.11 -10.66
N ALA A 28 -31.23 -41.49 -10.83
CA ALA A 28 -30.15 -40.84 -10.10
C ALA A 28 -30.17 -39.37 -10.57
N ASP A 29 -30.65 -38.48 -9.71
CA ASP A 29 -30.80 -37.05 -10.03
C ASP A 29 -29.46 -36.51 -10.54
N ARG A 30 -29.42 -36.17 -11.83
CA ARG A 30 -28.23 -35.64 -12.49
C ARG A 30 -27.95 -34.24 -11.95
N VAL A 31 -26.79 -34.06 -11.31
CA VAL A 31 -26.34 -32.74 -10.84
C VAL A 31 -26.13 -31.80 -12.03
N THR A 32 -26.82 -30.66 -12.04
CA THR A 32 -26.61 -29.58 -13.02
C THR A 32 -25.54 -28.64 -12.53
N THR A 33 -24.51 -28.42 -13.34
CA THR A 33 -23.42 -27.52 -12.99
C THR A 33 -23.82 -26.06 -13.21
N ILE A 34 -23.59 -25.22 -12.21
CA ILE A 34 -23.68 -23.76 -12.30
C ILE A 34 -22.29 -23.15 -12.14
N SER A 35 -21.97 -22.18 -12.99
CA SER A 35 -20.71 -21.43 -12.90
C SER A 35 -20.68 -20.58 -11.62
N LEU A 36 -19.52 -20.54 -10.96
CA LEU A 36 -19.31 -19.67 -9.80
C LEU A 36 -19.57 -18.22 -10.18
N GLY A 37 -20.40 -17.50 -9.41
CA GLY A 37 -20.76 -16.12 -9.72
C GLY A 37 -21.76 -15.98 -10.88
N GLY A 38 -22.26 -17.10 -11.42
CA GLY A 38 -23.22 -17.17 -12.52
C GLY A 38 -24.63 -17.52 -12.07
N ALA A 39 -25.54 -17.61 -13.05
CA ALA A 39 -26.93 -17.97 -12.85
C ALA A 39 -27.44 -18.92 -13.94
N LEU A 40 -28.44 -19.73 -13.59
CA LEU A 40 -29.22 -20.55 -14.52
C LEU A 40 -30.69 -20.14 -14.40
N GLU A 41 -31.32 -19.86 -15.54
CA GLU A 41 -32.72 -19.46 -15.62
C GLU A 41 -33.61 -20.62 -16.04
N ASN A 42 -34.93 -20.44 -15.89
CA ASN A 42 -35.96 -21.36 -16.37
C ASN A 42 -35.80 -22.80 -15.86
N GLN A 43 -35.23 -22.97 -14.66
CA GLN A 43 -35.16 -24.26 -13.99
C GLN A 43 -36.55 -24.63 -13.47
N SER A 44 -36.89 -25.91 -13.40
CA SER A 44 -38.19 -26.38 -12.92
C SER A 44 -38.07 -27.69 -12.14
N GLY A 45 -39.00 -27.89 -11.21
CA GLY A 45 -38.99 -29.05 -10.32
C GLY A 45 -37.85 -29.04 -9.29
N ASP A 46 -37.85 -30.08 -8.47
CA ASP A 46 -36.77 -30.37 -7.53
C ASP A 46 -35.52 -30.79 -8.31
N HIS A 47 -34.41 -30.10 -8.08
CA HIS A 47 -33.20 -30.33 -8.89
C HIS A 47 -31.92 -30.19 -8.08
N HIS A 48 -30.92 -31.02 -8.40
CA HIS A 48 -29.60 -30.99 -7.79
C HIS A 48 -28.64 -30.14 -8.62
N PHE A 49 -27.87 -29.28 -7.95
CA PHE A 49 -26.91 -28.38 -8.57
C PHE A 49 -25.51 -28.56 -7.98
N GLY A 50 -24.51 -28.20 -8.78
CA GLY A 50 -23.10 -28.23 -8.38
C GLY A 50 -22.37 -26.96 -8.79
N VAL A 51 -21.59 -26.38 -7.88
CA VAL A 51 -20.73 -25.21 -8.13
C VAL A 51 -19.31 -25.51 -7.63
N TYR A 52 -18.30 -25.08 -8.38
CA TYR A 52 -16.90 -25.30 -8.00
C TYR A 52 -16.31 -24.05 -7.35
N VAL A 53 -15.72 -24.21 -6.16
CA VAL A 53 -14.97 -23.16 -5.47
C VAL A 53 -13.46 -23.45 -5.63
N PRO A 54 -12.68 -22.53 -6.23
CA PRO A 54 -11.31 -22.84 -6.65
C PRO A 54 -10.23 -22.62 -5.58
N THR A 55 -10.48 -21.76 -4.60
CA THR A 55 -9.49 -21.37 -3.58
C THR A 55 -9.58 -22.25 -2.33
N ARG A 56 -8.42 -22.64 -1.81
CA ARG A 56 -8.31 -23.36 -0.54
C ARG A 56 -8.51 -22.46 0.68
N PHE A 57 -8.37 -21.15 0.53
CA PHE A 57 -8.36 -20.23 1.66
C PHE A 57 -9.76 -20.01 2.25
N GLY A 58 -10.81 -20.61 1.68
CA GLY A 58 -12.19 -20.44 2.10
C GLY A 58 -12.82 -19.18 1.50
N GLY A 59 -13.95 -18.76 2.06
CA GLY A 59 -14.80 -17.66 1.63
C GLY A 59 -16.26 -17.94 1.94
N GLU A 60 -17.13 -17.00 1.64
CA GLU A 60 -18.58 -17.16 1.78
C GLU A 60 -19.17 -17.61 0.44
N LEU A 61 -19.78 -18.80 0.41
CA LEU A 61 -20.57 -19.26 -0.73
C LEU A 61 -22.06 -19.02 -0.46
N THR A 62 -22.66 -18.16 -1.28
CA THR A 62 -24.08 -17.83 -1.24
C THR A 62 -24.77 -18.35 -2.49
N VAL A 63 -25.83 -19.13 -2.30
CA VAL A 63 -26.73 -19.65 -3.34
C VAL A 63 -28.09 -19.00 -3.14
N GLN A 64 -28.64 -18.41 -4.20
CA GLN A 64 -29.96 -17.79 -4.17
C GLN A 64 -30.85 -18.42 -5.24
N THR A 65 -32.16 -18.45 -4.96
CA THR A 65 -33.18 -18.88 -5.92
C THR A 65 -34.35 -17.91 -5.89
N THR A 66 -34.96 -17.64 -7.04
CA THR A 66 -36.16 -16.77 -7.11
C THR A 66 -37.43 -17.45 -6.60
N ASP A 67 -37.44 -18.79 -6.54
CA ASP A 67 -38.54 -19.58 -5.99
C ASP A 67 -38.02 -20.92 -5.44
N GLY A 68 -38.76 -21.55 -4.53
CA GLY A 68 -38.32 -22.74 -3.79
C GLY A 68 -37.31 -22.45 -2.67
N LYS A 69 -36.66 -23.50 -2.16
CA LYS A 69 -35.69 -23.43 -1.05
C LYS A 69 -34.38 -24.13 -1.41
N VAL A 70 -33.26 -23.49 -1.08
CA VAL A 70 -31.93 -24.12 -1.10
C VAL A 70 -31.81 -25.04 0.12
N VAL A 71 -31.54 -26.32 -0.11
CA VAL A 71 -31.33 -27.34 0.93
C VAL A 71 -30.10 -28.19 0.62
N GLU A 72 -29.59 -28.89 1.64
CA GLU A 72 -28.50 -29.86 1.52
C GLU A 72 -27.23 -29.32 0.82
N LEU A 73 -26.83 -28.09 1.13
CA LEU A 73 -25.54 -27.58 0.66
C LEU A 73 -24.42 -28.41 1.30
N LYS A 74 -23.71 -29.21 0.50
CA LYS A 74 -22.65 -30.11 0.92
C LYS A 74 -21.33 -29.68 0.28
N GLY A 75 -20.26 -29.67 1.07
CA GLY A 75 -18.91 -29.39 0.59
C GLY A 75 -18.23 -30.59 -0.07
N PRO A 76 -16.99 -30.42 -0.56
CA PRO A 76 -16.23 -31.49 -1.22
C PRO A 76 -15.96 -32.72 -0.35
N ASN A 77 -15.98 -32.55 0.98
CA ASN A 77 -15.85 -33.61 1.97
C ASN A 77 -17.19 -34.28 2.33
N GLY A 78 -18.29 -33.91 1.67
CA GLY A 78 -19.64 -34.44 1.93
C GLY A 78 -20.33 -33.87 3.17
N LEU A 79 -19.67 -32.99 3.94
CA LEU A 79 -20.27 -32.36 5.11
C LEU A 79 -21.24 -31.25 4.72
N GLU A 80 -22.34 -31.14 5.47
CA GLU A 80 -23.29 -30.04 5.29
C GLU A 80 -22.67 -28.69 5.65
N ARG A 81 -23.11 -27.68 4.91
CA ARG A 81 -22.69 -26.28 5.01
C ARG A 81 -23.93 -25.41 5.08
N THR A 82 -23.80 -24.32 5.81
CA THR A 82 -24.85 -23.30 5.86
C THR A 82 -24.63 -22.32 4.71
N ASN A 83 -25.69 -22.07 3.95
CA ASN A 83 -25.68 -21.11 2.85
C ASN A 83 -25.33 -19.70 3.36
N GLY A 84 -24.40 -19.00 2.70
CA GLY A 84 -23.95 -17.67 3.10
C GLY A 84 -23.11 -17.63 4.38
N GLN A 85 -22.46 -18.75 4.73
CA GLN A 85 -21.47 -18.80 5.81
C GLN A 85 -20.08 -19.12 5.25
N GLU A 86 -19.06 -18.78 6.04
CA GLU A 86 -17.66 -19.09 5.75
C GLU A 86 -17.46 -20.61 5.62
N ILE A 87 -16.92 -21.05 4.47
CA ILE A 87 -16.72 -22.48 4.19
C ILE A 87 -15.48 -23.06 4.89
N GLY A 88 -14.49 -22.22 5.23
CA GLY A 88 -13.26 -22.62 5.91
C GLY A 88 -12.13 -23.08 5.00
N LEU A 89 -10.98 -23.37 5.61
CA LEU A 89 -9.72 -23.73 4.94
C LEU A 89 -9.79 -25.15 4.32
N ASP A 90 -9.11 -25.32 3.19
CA ASP A 90 -8.95 -26.59 2.47
C ASP A 90 -10.28 -27.24 2.06
N GLN A 91 -11.25 -26.39 1.70
CA GLN A 91 -12.58 -26.77 1.21
C GLN A 91 -12.79 -26.44 -0.27
N GLN A 92 -11.73 -26.26 -1.06
CA GLN A 92 -11.83 -26.09 -2.50
C GLN A 92 -12.40 -27.36 -3.16
N GLY A 93 -13.19 -27.19 -4.20
CA GLY A 93 -13.80 -28.30 -4.93
C GLY A 93 -15.26 -28.07 -5.28
N TRP A 94 -15.95 -29.16 -5.58
CA TRP A 94 -17.37 -29.15 -5.90
C TRP A 94 -18.22 -29.10 -4.63
N PHE A 95 -19.06 -28.08 -4.56
CA PHE A 95 -20.18 -27.97 -3.63
C PHE A 95 -21.45 -28.40 -4.36
N THR A 96 -22.28 -29.20 -3.71
CA THR A 96 -23.57 -29.64 -4.25
C THR A 96 -24.70 -29.16 -3.36
N PHE A 97 -25.84 -28.81 -3.95
CA PHE A 97 -27.04 -28.42 -3.21
C PHE A 97 -28.29 -28.80 -4.00
N LYS A 98 -29.45 -28.73 -3.35
CA LYS A 98 -30.73 -29.01 -4.00
C LYS A 98 -31.65 -27.79 -3.88
N ILE A 99 -32.38 -27.48 -4.95
CA ILE A 99 -33.53 -26.57 -4.87
C ILE A 99 -34.79 -27.43 -4.79
N VAL A 100 -35.63 -27.17 -3.79
CA VAL A 100 -36.87 -27.92 -3.57
C VAL A 100 -38.09 -27.02 -3.45
N GLY A 101 -39.25 -27.54 -3.88
CA GLY A 101 -40.54 -26.89 -3.62
C GLY A 101 -40.77 -25.59 -4.39
N ALA A 102 -40.22 -25.46 -5.59
CA ALA A 102 -40.50 -24.35 -6.49
C ALA A 102 -41.75 -24.63 -7.36
N PRO A 103 -42.91 -23.98 -7.12
CA PRO A 103 -44.12 -24.18 -7.91
C PRO A 103 -44.05 -23.55 -9.32
N LYS A 104 -43.13 -22.62 -9.56
CA LYS A 104 -42.94 -21.95 -10.86
C LYS A 104 -41.51 -22.16 -11.37
N PRO A 105 -41.26 -21.92 -12.68
CA PRO A 105 -39.90 -21.83 -13.17
C PRO A 105 -39.08 -20.82 -12.37
N TYR A 106 -37.85 -21.16 -12.01
CA TYR A 106 -37.00 -20.36 -11.14
C TYR A 106 -35.63 -20.10 -11.77
N LYS A 107 -34.99 -19.04 -11.26
CA LYS A 107 -33.57 -18.75 -11.48
C LYS A 107 -32.81 -19.14 -10.23
N VAL A 108 -31.69 -19.84 -10.42
CA VAL A 108 -30.71 -20.14 -9.37
C VAL A 108 -29.42 -19.39 -9.68
N GLU A 109 -28.82 -18.77 -8.67
CA GLU A 109 -27.58 -18.00 -8.80
C GLU A 109 -26.61 -18.29 -7.66
N THR A 110 -25.31 -18.16 -7.94
CA THR A 110 -24.26 -18.34 -6.94
C THR A 110 -23.41 -17.09 -6.84
N LYS A 111 -22.91 -16.81 -5.63
CA LYS A 111 -21.96 -15.73 -5.34
C LYS A 111 -20.91 -16.27 -4.38
N PHE A 112 -19.65 -15.93 -4.63
CA PHE A 112 -18.55 -16.28 -3.73
C PHE A 112 -17.68 -15.07 -3.44
N VAL A 113 -17.51 -14.77 -2.16
CA VAL A 113 -16.75 -13.62 -1.67
C VAL A 113 -15.76 -14.07 -0.61
N GLN A 114 -14.50 -13.68 -0.77
CA GLN A 114 -13.53 -13.72 0.33
C GLN A 114 -13.43 -12.35 0.97
N VAL A 115 -13.56 -12.32 2.30
CA VAL A 115 -13.18 -11.16 3.11
C VAL A 115 -12.02 -11.60 3.99
N ALA A 116 -10.93 -10.85 3.97
CA ALA A 116 -9.77 -11.15 4.79
C ALA A 116 -9.22 -9.89 5.43
N GLN A 117 -8.74 -10.03 6.66
CA GLN A 117 -8.11 -8.97 7.42
C GLN A 117 -6.99 -9.57 8.26
N SER A 118 -5.87 -8.86 8.38
CA SER A 118 -4.78 -9.18 9.29
C SER A 118 -5.18 -9.00 10.76
N THR A 119 -4.42 -9.61 11.67
CA THR A 119 -4.66 -9.53 13.12
C THR A 119 -4.60 -8.10 13.64
N ARG A 120 -3.75 -7.26 13.05
CA ARG A 120 -3.61 -5.85 13.38
C ARG A 120 -3.81 -4.99 12.14
N LYS A 121 -4.54 -3.88 12.29
CA LYS A 121 -4.58 -2.80 11.31
C LYS A 121 -3.33 -1.92 11.50
N PRO A 122 -2.53 -1.67 10.46
CA PRO A 122 -1.45 -0.69 10.52
C PRO A 122 -2.05 0.70 10.78
N TRP A 123 -1.44 1.45 11.69
CA TRP A 123 -1.93 2.80 11.99
C TRP A 123 -1.72 3.76 10.81
N ASN A 124 -2.62 4.73 10.69
CA ASN A 124 -2.55 5.79 9.70
C ASN A 124 -1.46 6.80 10.07
N PHE A 125 -0.83 7.41 9.07
CA PHE A 125 0.28 8.33 9.25
C PHE A 125 0.29 9.43 8.20
N TYR A 126 1.08 10.48 8.44
CA TYR A 126 1.43 11.47 7.44
C TYR A 126 2.77 11.08 6.83
N TYR A 127 2.89 11.09 5.51
CA TYR A 127 4.11 10.63 4.83
C TYR A 127 5.34 11.48 5.09
N TRP A 128 5.16 12.69 5.64
CA TRP A 128 6.20 13.67 5.90
C TRP A 128 7.08 13.94 4.68
N PRO A 129 6.71 14.92 3.83
CA PRO A 129 7.52 15.33 2.69
C PRO A 129 8.93 15.73 3.12
N THR A 130 9.91 15.46 2.26
CA THR A 130 11.25 16.05 2.39
C THR A 130 11.38 17.39 1.66
N LYS A 131 10.30 17.88 1.06
CA LYS A 131 10.25 19.17 0.38
C LYS A 131 10.13 20.28 1.43
N ALA A 132 11.01 21.28 1.35
CA ALA A 132 10.88 22.49 2.14
C ALA A 132 9.87 23.45 1.52
N ASP A 133 9.42 24.40 2.33
CA ASP A 133 8.61 25.52 1.86
C ASP A 133 9.26 26.25 0.67
N SER A 134 8.43 26.64 -0.30
CA SER A 134 8.91 27.29 -1.52
C SER A 134 7.97 28.37 -2.06
N ILE A 135 8.54 29.36 -2.75
CA ILE A 135 7.83 30.20 -3.72
C ILE A 135 8.00 29.54 -5.08
N HIS A 136 6.94 29.49 -5.87
CA HIS A 136 6.93 28.86 -7.18
C HIS A 136 6.00 29.61 -8.14
N GLU A 137 6.19 29.37 -9.44
CA GLU A 137 5.25 29.82 -10.45
C GLU A 137 3.87 29.17 -10.20
N PRO A 138 2.74 29.89 -10.28
CA PRO A 138 1.42 29.29 -10.10
C PRO A 138 1.18 28.13 -11.08
N TRP A 139 0.56 27.03 -10.62
CA TRP A 139 0.24 25.88 -11.50
C TRP A 139 -0.72 26.22 -12.65
N ALA A 140 -1.52 27.26 -12.50
CA ALA A 140 -2.42 27.76 -13.51
C ALA A 140 -2.60 29.27 -13.33
N GLY A 141 -2.66 30.00 -14.45
CA GLY A 141 -2.92 31.45 -14.44
C GLY A 141 -1.73 32.31 -14.04
N GLY A 142 -0.54 31.73 -13.87
CA GLY A 142 0.71 32.47 -13.69
C GLY A 142 1.19 33.14 -15.00
N ASN A 143 2.16 34.04 -14.89
CA ASN A 143 2.67 34.83 -16.01
C ASN A 143 3.89 34.18 -16.71
N GLY A 144 4.35 33.04 -16.20
CA GLY A 144 5.49 32.27 -16.69
C GLY A 144 6.83 32.97 -16.50
N ARG A 145 6.96 33.84 -15.49
CA ARG A 145 8.17 34.61 -15.21
C ARG A 145 8.54 34.58 -13.74
N VAL A 146 9.84 34.54 -13.49
CA VAL A 146 10.38 34.70 -12.14
C VAL A 146 10.23 36.16 -11.71
N ASP A 147 9.19 36.46 -10.93
CA ASP A 147 8.91 37.82 -10.46
C ASP A 147 9.72 38.19 -9.21
N THR A 148 10.22 37.19 -8.47
CA THR A 148 11.09 37.39 -7.32
C THR A 148 12.52 37.77 -7.74
N ASP A 149 13.06 38.88 -7.20
CA ASP A 149 14.44 39.31 -7.43
C ASP A 149 15.34 39.23 -6.18
N TYR A 150 16.65 39.47 -6.35
CA TYR A 150 17.62 39.39 -5.25
C TYR A 150 17.40 40.40 -4.12
N SER A 151 16.68 41.50 -4.37
CA SER A 151 16.36 42.49 -3.34
C SER A 151 15.16 42.08 -2.48
N MET A 152 14.38 41.11 -2.96
CA MET A 152 13.21 40.57 -2.27
C MET A 152 13.54 39.41 -1.34
N LEU A 153 14.68 38.73 -1.55
CA LEU A 153 15.14 37.63 -0.70
C LEU A 153 15.31 38.06 0.76
N ARG A 154 14.87 37.20 1.67
CA ARG A 154 14.94 37.41 3.11
C ARG A 154 15.59 36.21 3.80
N GLY A 155 16.11 36.44 5.00
CA GLY A 155 16.70 35.38 5.80
C GLY A 155 17.86 34.69 5.09
N ASP A 156 17.85 33.37 5.09
CA ASP A 156 18.77 32.52 4.34
C ASP A 156 18.10 31.84 3.14
N ASP A 157 16.94 32.34 2.71
CA ASP A 157 16.22 31.85 1.54
C ASP A 157 17.09 31.84 0.27
N GLU A 158 16.94 30.79 -0.50
CA GLU A 158 17.73 30.55 -1.70
C GLU A 158 16.88 30.82 -2.96
N LEU A 159 17.26 31.84 -3.72
CA LEU A 159 16.77 32.02 -5.09
C LEU A 159 17.41 30.97 -6.00
N ILE A 160 16.59 30.09 -6.57
CA ILE A 160 17.04 28.97 -7.40
C ILE A 160 16.76 29.18 -8.90
N ARG A 161 16.15 30.31 -9.26
CA ARG A 161 15.88 30.72 -10.65
C ARG A 161 16.34 32.15 -10.91
N THR A 162 16.73 32.45 -12.15
CA THR A 162 17.19 33.80 -12.52
C THR A 162 16.01 34.76 -12.59
N PRO A 163 16.07 35.95 -11.95
CA PRO A 163 15.01 36.96 -12.02
C PRO A 163 14.63 37.32 -13.45
N GLY A 164 13.33 37.47 -13.72
CA GLY A 164 12.77 37.84 -15.03
C GLY A 164 12.87 36.76 -16.12
N SER A 165 13.50 35.62 -15.84
CA SER A 165 13.59 34.49 -16.77
C SER A 165 12.25 33.77 -16.92
N TYR A 166 12.10 33.02 -18.01
CA TYR A 166 10.94 32.15 -18.20
C TYR A 166 10.97 30.99 -17.21
N ILE A 167 9.81 30.67 -16.63
CA ILE A 167 9.64 29.54 -15.73
C ILE A 167 8.35 28.77 -16.07
N PRO A 168 8.39 27.42 -16.13
CA PRO A 168 7.19 26.61 -16.30
C PRO A 168 6.25 26.67 -15.08
N PRO A 169 4.93 26.48 -15.27
CA PRO A 169 3.97 26.41 -14.17
C PRO A 169 4.36 25.39 -13.08
N GLY A 170 4.30 25.82 -11.82
CA GLY A 170 4.56 25.01 -10.64
C GLY A 170 6.03 24.85 -10.25
N GLU A 171 6.98 25.30 -11.08
CA GLU A 171 8.41 25.20 -10.79
C GLU A 171 8.82 26.19 -9.69
N ASP A 172 9.69 25.73 -8.79
CA ASP A 172 10.14 26.54 -7.66
C ASP A 172 11.08 27.67 -8.11
N ILE A 173 10.92 28.81 -7.44
CA ILE A 173 11.62 30.08 -7.64
C ILE A 173 12.54 30.37 -6.45
N VAL A 174 11.98 30.34 -5.24
CA VAL A 174 12.68 30.48 -3.97
C VAL A 174 12.41 29.25 -3.13
N ARG A 175 13.41 28.80 -2.38
CA ARG A 175 13.25 27.75 -1.38
C ARG A 175 13.73 28.27 -0.03
N ALA A 176 13.09 27.80 1.04
CA ALA A 176 13.58 27.97 2.40
C ALA A 176 15.06 27.55 2.51
N GLY A 177 15.83 28.35 3.25
CA GLY A 177 17.23 28.09 3.51
C GLY A 177 17.47 26.99 4.55
N GLN A 178 18.66 26.96 5.13
CA GLN A 178 19.05 25.96 6.12
C GLN A 178 18.29 26.11 7.44
N ASN A 179 17.81 27.31 7.76
CA ASN A 179 16.99 27.53 8.95
C ASN A 179 15.58 26.90 8.83
N GLY A 180 15.19 26.41 7.63
CA GLY A 180 13.89 25.78 7.39
C GLY A 180 12.71 26.74 7.57
N LEU A 181 12.93 28.03 7.34
CA LEU A 181 11.91 29.09 7.32
C LEU A 181 11.89 29.69 5.93
N LEU A 182 10.71 29.79 5.31
CA LEU A 182 10.53 30.62 4.12
C LEU A 182 10.12 32.03 4.57
N GLU A 183 11.06 32.97 4.59
CA GLU A 183 10.79 34.35 5.03
C GLU A 183 10.45 35.31 3.88
N THR A 184 10.84 34.95 2.67
CA THR A 184 10.55 35.67 1.44
C THR A 184 9.05 35.57 1.16
N LEU A 185 8.44 36.71 0.85
CA LEU A 185 7.02 36.78 0.51
C LEU A 185 6.85 36.69 -1.01
N PRO A 186 5.87 35.91 -1.50
CA PRO A 186 5.63 35.80 -2.95
C PRO A 186 5.14 37.15 -3.53
N PRO A 187 5.71 37.63 -4.65
CA PRO A 187 5.15 38.74 -5.40
C PRO A 187 3.77 38.41 -6.03
N PRO A 188 3.01 39.43 -6.49
CA PRO A 188 1.67 39.25 -7.08
C PRO A 188 1.53 38.33 -8.31
N GLY A 189 2.63 37.78 -8.86
CA GLY A 189 2.61 36.79 -9.95
C GLY A 189 3.12 35.41 -9.56
N ASP A 190 3.74 35.26 -8.40
CA ASP A 190 4.23 33.99 -7.84
C ASP A 190 3.25 33.47 -6.78
N ASP A 191 3.38 32.20 -6.40
CA ASP A 191 2.61 31.60 -5.30
C ASP A 191 3.55 30.91 -4.30
N ALA A 192 3.10 30.71 -3.08
CA ALA A 192 3.89 30.02 -2.07
C ALA A 192 3.21 28.71 -1.68
N THR A 193 4.02 27.68 -1.44
CA THR A 193 3.55 26.45 -0.80
C THR A 193 4.26 26.22 0.52
N TRP A 194 3.42 25.83 1.47
CA TRP A 194 3.82 25.37 2.78
C TRP A 194 3.60 23.86 2.93
N PHE A 195 4.58 23.18 3.50
CA PHE A 195 4.55 21.74 3.77
C PHE A 195 4.89 21.45 5.24
N PRO A 196 3.98 20.82 6.00
CA PRO A 196 4.36 20.13 7.22
C PRO A 196 5.47 19.12 6.89
N ASN A 197 6.69 19.28 7.42
CA ASN A 197 7.77 18.32 7.24
C ASN A 197 8.54 18.08 8.56
N LEU A 198 9.62 17.29 8.52
CA LEU A 198 10.35 16.91 9.73
C LEU A 198 11.17 18.04 10.35
N TYR A 199 11.58 19.04 9.55
CA TYR A 199 12.70 19.91 9.87
C TYR A 199 12.43 21.41 9.76
N ASP A 200 11.42 21.85 9.01
CA ASP A 200 11.05 23.26 8.89
C ASP A 200 10.48 23.77 10.22
N ASP A 201 10.83 25.01 10.57
CA ASP A 201 10.46 25.58 11.86
C ASP A 201 8.94 25.83 11.95
N LEU A 202 8.46 25.90 13.18
CA LEU A 202 7.06 26.03 13.59
C LEU A 202 6.39 27.36 13.16
N THR A 203 6.92 28.10 12.18
CA THR A 203 6.41 29.40 11.76
C THR A 203 6.60 29.65 10.27
N TRP A 204 5.63 29.29 9.44
CA TRP A 204 5.57 29.87 8.09
C TRP A 204 4.90 31.24 8.16
N THR A 205 5.52 32.29 7.60
CA THR A 205 4.91 33.62 7.50
C THR A 205 4.51 33.87 6.06
N GLY A 206 3.20 33.83 5.78
CA GLY A 206 2.76 34.10 4.41
C GLY A 206 1.26 34.33 4.25
N PRO A 207 0.84 34.65 3.03
CA PRO A 207 -0.53 35.06 2.75
C PRO A 207 -1.51 33.91 2.95
N ASN A 208 -2.45 34.08 3.88
CA ASN A 208 -3.51 33.12 4.12
C ASN A 208 -4.68 33.37 3.15
N LYS A 209 -4.79 32.54 2.11
CA LYS A 209 -5.85 32.63 1.10
C LYS A 209 -7.25 32.48 1.70
N GLU A 210 -7.42 31.69 2.75
CA GLU A 210 -8.70 31.52 3.47
C GLU A 210 -9.10 32.79 4.24
N LYS A 211 -8.12 33.64 4.57
CA LYS A 211 -8.31 34.96 5.21
C LYS A 211 -8.06 36.13 4.25
N GLY A 212 -8.30 35.93 2.94
CA GLY A 212 -8.21 37.01 1.96
C GLY A 212 -6.78 37.54 1.72
N GLY A 213 -5.75 36.73 1.97
CA GLY A 213 -4.35 37.08 1.75
C GLY A 213 -3.67 37.76 2.94
N GLU A 214 -4.30 37.78 4.12
CA GLU A 214 -3.66 38.27 5.35
C GLU A 214 -2.41 37.45 5.68
N VAL A 215 -1.30 38.13 5.99
CA VAL A 215 -0.07 37.47 6.42
C VAL A 215 -0.32 36.80 7.77
N THR A 216 -0.29 35.47 7.80
CA THR A 216 -0.50 34.65 9.00
C THR A 216 0.78 33.88 9.33
N ILE A 217 1.05 33.70 10.62
CA ILE A 217 2.07 32.76 11.11
C ILE A 217 1.40 31.39 11.27
N PHE A 218 1.76 30.43 10.44
CA PHE A 218 1.26 29.06 10.51
C PHE A 218 2.19 28.24 11.40
N GLN A 219 1.61 27.57 12.40
CA GLN A 219 2.34 26.69 13.32
C GLN A 219 2.20 25.24 12.87
N THR A 220 3.26 24.67 12.30
CA THR A 220 3.36 23.26 11.91
C THR A 220 4.23 22.46 12.86
N PRO A 221 4.03 21.14 12.98
CA PRO A 221 4.93 20.30 13.75
C PRO A 221 6.35 20.36 13.15
N CYS A 222 7.36 20.61 13.97
CA CYS A 222 8.77 20.37 13.63
C CYS A 222 9.30 19.26 14.56
N PRO A 223 9.03 17.98 14.23
CA PRO A 223 9.40 16.84 15.09
C PRO A 223 10.88 16.86 15.47
N LEU A 224 11.77 17.18 14.51
CA LEU A 224 13.21 17.12 14.75
C LEU A 224 13.73 18.29 15.60
N LEU A 225 13.11 19.47 15.54
CA LEU A 225 13.49 20.56 16.44
C LEU A 225 13.14 20.25 17.90
N LYS A 226 11.95 19.65 18.15
CA LYS A 226 11.59 19.18 19.49
C LYS A 226 12.54 18.07 19.95
N TYR A 227 12.85 17.12 19.06
CA TYR A 227 13.81 16.06 19.33
C TYR A 227 15.19 16.62 19.73
N ASP A 228 15.71 17.59 18.97
CA ASP A 228 16.97 18.25 19.25
C ASP A 228 16.97 18.95 20.60
N GLN A 229 15.88 19.63 20.96
CA GLN A 229 15.76 20.29 22.25
C GLN A 229 15.68 19.32 23.43
N ILE A 230 15.07 18.14 23.24
CA ILE A 230 14.96 17.11 24.27
C ILE A 230 16.28 16.37 24.49
N PHE A 231 17.00 16.05 23.41
CA PHE A 231 18.20 15.20 23.45
C PHE A 231 19.51 15.96 23.23
N ASN A 232 19.44 17.28 23.04
CA ASN A 232 20.58 18.15 22.75
C ASN A 232 21.35 17.73 21.48
N THR A 233 20.63 17.32 20.43
CA THR A 233 21.19 16.83 19.14
C THR A 233 21.19 17.90 18.04
N SER A 234 21.51 17.50 16.80
CA SER A 234 21.46 18.32 15.59
C SER A 234 20.77 17.59 14.43
N ALA A 235 19.76 16.77 14.75
CA ALA A 235 18.99 15.99 13.81
C ALA A 235 18.27 16.87 12.79
N ARG A 236 17.65 17.98 13.23
CA ARG A 236 16.91 18.90 12.34
C ARG A 236 17.83 19.50 11.27
N TYR A 237 18.96 20.05 11.72
CA TYR A 237 19.97 20.65 10.83
C TYR A 237 20.52 19.62 9.82
N TRP A 238 20.75 18.38 10.26
CA TRP A 238 21.17 17.31 9.36
C TRP A 238 20.11 17.02 8.29
N GLU A 239 18.84 16.93 8.68
CA GLU A 239 17.73 16.64 7.78
C GLU A 239 17.55 17.72 6.71
N ALA A 240 17.55 19.00 7.14
CA ALA A 240 17.41 20.15 6.26
C ALA A 240 18.49 20.19 5.17
N ILE A 241 19.70 19.71 5.46
CA ILE A 241 20.83 19.72 4.51
C ILE A 241 20.86 18.48 3.62
N ASN A 242 20.57 17.30 4.16
CA ASN A 242 20.87 16.03 3.50
C ASN A 242 19.64 15.39 2.84
N SER A 243 18.43 15.67 3.34
CA SER A 243 17.21 15.01 2.86
C SER A 243 16.33 15.91 2.00
N GLN A 244 16.56 17.23 2.01
CA GLN A 244 15.73 18.20 1.32
C GLN A 244 15.62 17.90 -0.19
N ASN A 245 14.39 17.61 -0.67
CA ASN A 245 14.15 17.44 -2.09
C ASN A 245 14.28 18.78 -2.83
N LYS A 246 15.17 18.81 -3.82
CA LYS A 246 15.42 20.01 -4.65
C LYS A 246 14.59 20.05 -5.92
N GLU A 247 13.88 18.97 -6.24
CA GLU A 247 13.00 18.89 -7.40
C GLU A 247 11.61 19.48 -7.11
N ILE A 248 10.87 19.84 -8.16
CA ILE A 248 9.47 20.28 -8.09
C ILE A 248 8.53 19.22 -7.47
N THR A 249 8.96 17.96 -7.45
CA THR A 249 8.17 16.83 -6.96
C THR A 249 7.95 16.91 -5.45
N ARG A 250 6.72 16.63 -5.01
CA ARG A 250 6.28 16.80 -3.62
C ARG A 250 6.03 15.50 -2.88
N TRP A 251 5.95 14.41 -3.61
CA TRP A 251 5.72 13.07 -3.08
C TRP A 251 6.95 12.45 -2.36
N PRO A 252 8.23 12.86 -2.60
CA PRO A 252 9.33 12.34 -1.81
C PRO A 252 9.16 12.69 -0.33
N GLY A 253 9.31 11.70 0.53
CA GLY A 253 9.02 11.77 1.96
C GLY A 253 9.31 10.46 2.67
N HIS A 254 9.00 10.40 3.95
CA HIS A 254 9.26 9.25 4.83
C HIS A 254 8.14 8.20 4.80
N CYS A 255 7.54 7.96 3.62
CA CYS A 255 6.41 7.04 3.50
C CYS A 255 6.81 5.57 3.72
N LEU A 256 8.05 5.18 3.38
CA LEU A 256 8.53 3.83 3.62
C LEU A 256 8.62 3.56 5.11
N GLY A 257 9.31 4.45 5.84
CA GLY A 257 9.46 4.29 7.27
C GLY A 257 8.15 4.39 8.01
N GLY A 258 7.24 5.27 7.59
CA GLY A 258 5.88 5.34 8.14
C GLY A 258 5.11 4.04 7.98
N ALA A 259 5.17 3.41 6.80
CA ALA A 259 4.51 2.13 6.54
C ALA A 259 5.16 0.96 7.32
N VAL A 260 6.49 0.90 7.38
CA VAL A 260 7.23 -0.13 8.14
C VAL A 260 6.90 -0.02 9.63
N ALA A 261 6.94 1.20 10.19
CA ALA A 261 6.58 1.46 11.58
C ALA A 261 5.12 1.12 11.86
N SER A 262 4.20 1.44 10.95
CA SER A 262 2.78 1.13 11.12
C SER A 262 2.47 -0.36 11.12
N ILE A 263 3.23 -1.14 10.35
CA ILE A 263 3.11 -2.59 10.28
C ILE A 263 3.68 -3.26 11.51
N LEU A 264 4.82 -2.78 12.06
CA LEU A 264 5.58 -3.51 13.10
C LEU A 264 5.35 -3.01 14.52
N LEU A 265 5.07 -1.72 14.73
CA LEU A 265 4.97 -1.12 16.07
C LEU A 265 3.52 -0.95 16.51
N ASN A 266 3.30 -0.89 17.82
CA ASN A 266 2.05 -0.37 18.35
C ASN A 266 1.94 1.11 17.94
N GLU A 267 0.72 1.61 17.80
CA GLU A 267 0.55 3.02 17.48
C GLU A 267 1.18 3.89 18.59
N PRO A 268 2.12 4.79 18.25
CA PRO A 268 2.90 5.50 19.25
C PRO A 268 2.03 6.33 20.21
N ILE A 269 2.42 6.36 21.47
CA ILE A 269 1.80 7.21 22.50
C ILE A 269 2.90 8.11 23.09
N PRO A 270 2.90 9.42 22.80
CA PRO A 270 3.95 10.31 23.29
C PRO A 270 3.89 10.44 24.81
N ALA A 271 5.06 10.36 25.45
CA ALA A 271 5.21 10.63 26.86
C ALA A 271 4.82 12.10 27.16
N PRO A 272 4.04 12.40 28.21
CA PRO A 272 3.55 13.75 28.48
C PRO A 272 4.64 14.82 28.54
N GLY A 273 5.79 14.51 29.12
CA GLY A 273 6.94 15.41 29.25
C GLY A 273 7.77 15.57 27.97
N SER A 274 7.44 14.85 26.90
CA SER A 274 8.05 15.10 25.59
C SER A 274 7.51 16.36 24.93
N GLY A 275 6.26 16.76 25.21
CA GLY A 275 5.58 17.84 24.49
C GLY A 275 5.38 17.57 22.99
N MET A 276 5.54 16.32 22.57
CA MET A 276 5.27 15.87 21.20
C MET A 276 3.81 15.48 21.02
N THR A 277 3.27 15.74 19.84
CA THR A 277 2.01 15.16 19.39
C THR A 277 2.22 13.71 18.97
N LYS A 278 1.11 13.00 18.77
CA LYS A 278 1.13 11.62 18.26
C LYS A 278 1.78 11.53 16.89
N ASP A 279 1.48 12.46 16.00
CA ASP A 279 2.02 12.44 14.64
C ASP A 279 3.49 12.86 14.61
N GLU A 280 3.93 13.79 15.47
CA GLU A 280 5.36 14.11 15.63
C GLU A 280 6.15 12.86 16.07
N LEU A 281 5.62 12.08 17.00
CA LEU A 281 6.27 10.83 17.41
C LEU A 281 6.24 9.76 16.30
N LYS A 282 5.14 9.67 15.52
CA LYS A 282 5.10 8.82 14.32
C LYS A 282 6.14 9.26 13.29
N ALA A 283 6.41 10.56 13.14
CA ALA A 283 7.44 11.09 12.25
C ALA A 283 8.83 10.59 12.62
N LEU A 284 9.15 10.54 13.92
CA LEU A 284 10.44 10.04 14.39
C LEU A 284 10.62 8.53 14.14
N TRP A 285 9.55 7.75 14.26
CA TRP A 285 9.56 6.34 13.87
C TRP A 285 9.66 6.17 12.35
N ALA A 286 9.03 7.05 11.57
CA ALA A 286 9.17 7.08 10.12
C ALA A 286 10.62 7.36 9.71
N GLU A 287 11.28 8.34 10.34
CA GLU A 287 12.70 8.62 10.09
C GLU A 287 13.59 7.39 10.36
N LEU A 288 13.38 6.71 11.49
CA LEU A 288 14.11 5.48 11.81
C LEU A 288 13.85 4.32 10.84
N GLY A 289 12.67 4.29 10.24
CA GLY A 289 12.23 3.25 9.32
C GLY A 289 12.55 3.50 7.85
N GLU A 290 13.08 4.67 7.48
CA GLU A 290 13.20 5.06 6.06
C GLU A 290 14.34 4.33 5.32
N ASN A 291 15.31 3.80 6.06
CA ASN A 291 16.43 3.09 5.46
C ASN A 291 16.06 1.66 5.05
N HIS A 292 15.72 1.49 3.76
CA HIS A 292 15.29 0.21 3.17
C HIS A 292 16.24 -0.98 3.40
N LEU A 293 17.54 -0.74 3.64
CA LEU A 293 18.53 -1.81 3.87
C LEU A 293 18.36 -2.49 5.25
N ASN A 294 17.53 -1.93 6.12
CA ASN A 294 17.33 -2.42 7.47
C ASN A 294 16.16 -3.41 7.64
N HIS A 295 15.39 -3.66 6.57
CA HIS A 295 14.20 -4.49 6.65
C HIS A 295 14.48 -5.90 6.13
N ARG A 296 14.12 -6.91 6.92
CA ARG A 296 14.12 -8.29 6.44
C ARG A 296 12.80 -8.57 5.74
N ILE A 297 12.89 -8.80 4.44
CA ILE A 297 11.76 -9.19 3.60
C ILE A 297 11.68 -10.71 3.54
N GLY A 298 10.48 -11.24 3.79
CA GLY A 298 10.15 -12.67 3.69
C GLY A 298 9.68 -12.99 2.28
N ASP A 299 8.43 -13.40 2.16
CA ASP A 299 7.79 -13.60 0.85
C ASP A 299 7.52 -12.27 0.12
N TYR A 300 7.53 -12.28 -1.21
CA TYR A 300 7.31 -11.04 -1.99
C TYR A 300 6.81 -11.23 -3.43
N ALA A 301 6.02 -10.26 -3.90
CA ALA A 301 5.84 -9.92 -5.30
C ALA A 301 6.60 -8.62 -5.58
N ASN A 302 7.61 -8.62 -6.46
CA ASN A 302 8.41 -7.43 -6.77
C ASN A 302 8.54 -7.22 -8.28
N GLU A 303 9.17 -6.11 -8.68
CA GLU A 303 9.46 -5.78 -10.09
C GLU A 303 8.22 -5.86 -10.98
N ILE A 304 7.08 -5.43 -10.43
CA ILE A 304 5.82 -5.43 -11.17
C ILE A 304 5.85 -4.21 -12.09
N PRO A 305 5.62 -4.38 -13.41
CA PRO A 305 5.67 -3.26 -14.34
C PRO A 305 4.66 -2.14 -13.99
N PRO A 306 4.92 -0.90 -14.40
CA PRO A 306 4.13 0.26 -13.98
C PRO A 306 2.91 0.55 -14.84
N GLY A 307 2.66 -0.18 -15.93
CA GLY A 307 1.49 0.06 -16.77
C GLY A 307 0.20 0.10 -15.92
N PRO A 308 -0.75 1.02 -16.19
CA PRO A 308 -2.10 0.75 -15.74
C PRO A 308 -2.52 -0.56 -16.42
N PRO A 309 -2.92 -1.59 -15.65
CA PRO A 309 -3.38 -2.84 -16.23
C PRO A 309 -4.55 -2.59 -17.17
N ARG A 310 -4.63 -3.36 -18.26
CA ARG A 310 -5.67 -3.22 -19.28
C ARG A 310 -6.16 -4.59 -19.72
N PRO A 311 -7.42 -4.70 -20.20
CA PRO A 311 -7.93 -6.00 -20.65
C PRO A 311 -7.09 -6.58 -21.81
N GLY A 312 -6.68 -7.84 -21.66
CA GLY A 312 -5.88 -8.58 -22.63
C GLY A 312 -4.37 -8.42 -22.41
N PRO A 313 -3.53 -9.08 -23.24
CA PRO A 313 -2.10 -9.23 -22.94
C PRO A 313 -1.36 -7.91 -22.65
N ASP A 314 -0.80 -7.80 -21.44
CA ASP A 314 0.05 -6.71 -21.00
C ASP A 314 1.23 -7.14 -20.11
N GLU A 315 2.09 -6.18 -19.76
CA GLU A 315 3.32 -6.45 -19.02
C GLU A 315 3.10 -6.78 -17.52
N CYS A 316 1.93 -6.47 -16.97
CA CYS A 316 1.55 -6.73 -15.58
C CYS A 316 0.94 -8.13 -15.40
N ASP A 317 0.37 -8.74 -16.43
CA ASP A 317 -0.37 -10.01 -16.39
C ASP A 317 0.35 -11.12 -15.62
N TRP A 318 1.61 -11.35 -15.96
CA TRP A 318 2.40 -12.44 -15.39
C TRP A 318 2.68 -12.27 -13.89
N LYS A 319 2.45 -11.07 -13.34
CA LYS A 319 2.59 -10.76 -11.91
C LYS A 319 1.28 -10.89 -11.13
N ALA A 320 0.12 -10.84 -11.80
CA ALA A 320 -1.18 -10.93 -11.13
C ALA A 320 -1.33 -12.21 -10.27
N PRO A 321 -0.92 -13.41 -10.73
CA PRO A 321 -0.95 -14.62 -9.91
C PRO A 321 -0.20 -14.47 -8.59
N ARG A 322 1.04 -13.96 -8.67
CA ARG A 322 1.91 -13.78 -7.50
C ARG A 322 1.36 -12.73 -6.53
N VAL A 323 0.84 -11.61 -7.05
CA VAL A 323 0.21 -10.57 -6.22
C VAL A 323 -1.00 -11.12 -5.49
N HIS A 324 -1.88 -11.86 -6.16
CA HIS A 324 -3.04 -12.45 -5.50
C HIS A 324 -2.65 -13.51 -4.46
N ALA A 325 -1.66 -14.35 -4.79
CA ALA A 325 -1.14 -15.35 -3.86
C ALA A 325 -0.60 -14.72 -2.56
N MET A 326 0.09 -13.58 -2.65
CA MET A 326 0.53 -12.82 -1.48
C MET A 326 -0.65 -12.42 -0.57
N PHE A 327 -1.76 -11.94 -1.14
CA PHE A 327 -2.94 -11.55 -0.37
C PHE A 327 -3.60 -12.74 0.31
N GLU A 328 -3.85 -13.83 -0.42
CA GLU A 328 -4.48 -15.01 0.15
C GLU A 328 -3.60 -15.68 1.22
N ALA A 329 -2.31 -15.88 0.93
CA ALA A 329 -1.40 -16.56 1.85
C ALA A 329 -1.20 -15.75 3.14
N HIS A 330 -0.86 -14.47 3.04
CA HIS A 330 -0.45 -13.70 4.22
C HIS A 330 -1.60 -12.99 4.91
N ILE A 331 -2.47 -12.27 4.20
CA ILE A 331 -3.57 -11.53 4.84
C ILE A 331 -4.64 -12.51 5.32
N ARG A 332 -5.03 -13.47 4.48
CA ARG A 332 -6.09 -14.41 4.84
C ARG A 332 -5.58 -15.61 5.64
N GLY A 333 -4.54 -16.28 5.13
CA GLY A 333 -3.97 -17.49 5.74
C GLY A 333 -3.21 -17.23 7.04
N GLU A 334 -2.25 -16.32 7.01
CA GLU A 334 -1.37 -16.03 8.16
C GLU A 334 -1.82 -14.86 9.03
N LYS A 335 -2.85 -14.12 8.61
CA LYS A 335 -3.35 -12.91 9.28
C LYS A 335 -2.26 -11.83 9.48
N LYS A 336 -1.35 -11.69 8.52
CA LYS A 336 -0.28 -10.69 8.49
C LYS A 336 -0.61 -9.51 7.60
N THR A 337 -0.15 -8.33 8.00
CA THR A 337 -0.15 -7.12 7.17
C THR A 337 1.04 -7.19 6.20
N LEU A 338 0.85 -6.70 4.98
CA LEU A 338 1.89 -6.62 3.95
C LEU A 338 2.32 -5.17 3.73
N LEU A 339 3.58 -4.96 3.37
CA LEU A 339 4.07 -3.67 2.86
C LEU A 339 3.84 -3.64 1.36
N GLY A 340 3.30 -2.55 0.82
CA GLY A 340 3.19 -2.38 -0.63
C GLY A 340 3.51 -0.98 -1.07
N ASN A 341 4.25 -0.86 -2.17
CA ASN A 341 4.33 0.37 -2.93
C ASN A 341 3.19 0.38 -3.95
N LEU A 342 2.18 1.20 -3.71
CA LEU A 342 0.92 1.21 -4.45
C LEU A 342 0.87 2.28 -5.55
N ARG A 343 2.01 2.88 -5.90
CA ARG A 343 2.21 3.84 -7.00
C ARG A 343 1.10 4.86 -7.24
N ALA A 344 1.44 6.10 -6.96
CA ALA A 344 0.74 7.31 -7.36
C ALA A 344 -0.70 7.47 -6.86
N PHE A 345 -1.09 8.72 -6.67
CA PHE A 345 -2.48 9.07 -6.36
C PHE A 345 -3.20 9.65 -7.58
N PRO A 346 -4.49 9.31 -7.80
CA PRO A 346 -5.31 10.00 -8.78
C PRO A 346 -5.45 11.50 -8.45
N PRO A 347 -5.71 12.36 -9.46
CA PRO A 347 -5.81 12.06 -10.89
C PRO A 347 -4.51 12.31 -11.68
N ARG A 348 -3.44 12.78 -11.03
CA ARG A 348 -2.23 13.29 -11.71
C ARG A 348 -0.94 12.51 -11.40
N GLY A 349 -1.05 11.45 -10.61
CA GLY A 349 0.09 10.68 -10.18
C GLY A 349 0.88 10.05 -11.35
N THR A 350 2.18 9.90 -11.18
CA THR A 350 3.09 9.36 -12.21
C THR A 350 3.65 7.98 -11.84
N ILE A 351 4.14 7.24 -12.83
CA ILE A 351 4.73 5.91 -12.63
C ILE A 351 5.99 5.89 -11.75
N SER A 352 6.66 7.04 -11.60
CA SER A 352 7.85 7.19 -10.78
C SER A 352 7.53 7.40 -9.30
N GLU A 353 6.27 7.66 -8.95
CA GLU A 353 5.88 7.86 -7.56
C GLU A 353 5.97 6.56 -6.76
N VAL A 354 6.56 6.69 -5.58
CA VAL A 354 6.69 5.61 -4.60
C VAL A 354 5.83 5.97 -3.40
N TRP A 355 4.76 5.21 -3.19
CA TRP A 355 3.85 5.39 -2.05
C TRP A 355 3.73 4.09 -1.29
N ASN A 356 4.52 3.97 -0.22
CA ASN A 356 4.56 2.78 0.62
C ASN A 356 3.46 2.83 1.68
N GLN A 357 2.73 1.71 1.83
CA GLN A 357 1.61 1.58 2.76
C GLN A 357 1.51 0.15 3.31
N GLY A 358 0.87 0.03 4.48
CA GLY A 358 0.49 -1.24 5.08
C GLY A 358 -0.86 -1.72 4.55
N ILE A 359 -0.84 -2.83 3.81
CA ILE A 359 -2.00 -3.53 3.28
C ILE A 359 -2.47 -4.56 4.30
N TYR A 360 -3.73 -4.42 4.75
CA TYR A 360 -4.19 -5.17 5.92
C TYR A 360 -5.51 -5.90 5.69
N LYS A 361 -6.27 -5.52 4.65
CA LYS A 361 -7.57 -6.13 4.35
C LYS A 361 -7.81 -6.18 2.85
N TYR A 362 -8.50 -7.22 2.41
CA TYR A 362 -9.07 -7.27 1.07
C TYR A 362 -10.48 -7.88 1.08
N ILE A 363 -11.25 -7.54 0.05
CA ILE A 363 -12.52 -8.16 -0.30
C ILE A 363 -12.42 -8.61 -1.75
N ALA A 364 -12.63 -9.89 -2.04
CA ALA A 364 -12.50 -10.46 -3.38
C ALA A 364 -13.80 -11.17 -3.79
N GLU A 365 -14.44 -10.74 -4.88
CA GLU A 365 -15.55 -11.45 -5.51
C GLU A 365 -15.04 -12.31 -6.68
N TYR A 366 -15.43 -13.58 -6.69
CA TYR A 366 -14.96 -14.56 -7.67
C TYR A 366 -16.04 -14.92 -8.67
N LYS A 367 -15.68 -14.97 -9.95
CA LYS A 367 -16.54 -15.45 -11.04
C LYS A 367 -15.80 -16.42 -11.93
N ALA A 368 -16.38 -17.58 -12.21
CA ALA A 368 -15.81 -18.52 -13.16
C ALA A 368 -15.78 -17.91 -14.57
N ILE A 369 -14.67 -18.08 -15.28
CA ILE A 369 -14.52 -17.59 -16.66
C ILE A 369 -15.15 -18.62 -17.60
N PRO A 370 -16.16 -18.24 -18.41
CA PRO A 370 -16.79 -19.15 -19.35
C PRO A 370 -15.77 -19.84 -20.27
N ASN A 371 -15.95 -21.13 -20.52
CA ASN A 371 -15.14 -21.94 -21.42
C ASN A 371 -13.64 -22.09 -21.06
N ARG A 372 -13.20 -21.64 -19.87
CA ARG A 372 -11.79 -21.83 -19.39
C ARG A 372 -11.65 -22.84 -18.26
N GLY A 373 -12.73 -23.55 -17.94
CA GLY A 373 -12.80 -24.53 -16.86
C GLY A 373 -13.09 -23.89 -15.48
N PRO A 374 -13.52 -24.70 -14.49
CA PRO A 374 -14.04 -24.20 -13.22
C PRO A 374 -12.99 -23.57 -12.30
N ARG A 375 -11.69 -23.77 -12.58
CA ARG A 375 -10.56 -23.20 -11.81
C ARG A 375 -10.10 -21.83 -12.33
N ALA A 376 -10.54 -21.44 -13.52
CA ALA A 376 -10.23 -20.14 -14.10
C ALA A 376 -11.28 -19.13 -13.63
N VAL A 377 -10.84 -18.07 -12.94
CA VAL A 377 -11.72 -17.08 -12.35
C VAL A 377 -11.29 -15.66 -12.69
N ASN A 378 -12.30 -14.81 -12.88
CA ASN A 378 -12.19 -13.37 -12.79
C ASN A 378 -12.38 -12.98 -11.31
N ILE A 379 -11.49 -12.14 -10.80
CA ILE A 379 -11.49 -11.69 -9.42
C ILE A 379 -11.58 -10.18 -9.41
N LYS A 380 -12.61 -9.67 -8.73
CA LYS A 380 -12.75 -8.25 -8.40
C LYS A 380 -12.32 -8.04 -6.97
N LEU A 381 -11.23 -7.31 -6.78
CA LEU A 381 -10.57 -7.10 -5.50
C LEU A 381 -10.73 -5.64 -5.06
N GLU A 382 -11.23 -5.45 -3.84
CA GLU A 382 -11.12 -4.20 -3.08
C GLU A 382 -10.02 -4.38 -2.02
N LEU A 383 -8.98 -3.56 -2.09
CA LEU A 383 -7.81 -3.60 -1.23
C LEU A 383 -7.81 -2.40 -0.28
N HIS A 384 -7.62 -2.66 1.00
CA HIS A 384 -7.56 -1.62 2.05
C HIS A 384 -6.17 -1.50 2.64
N THR A 385 -5.72 -0.26 2.74
CA THR A 385 -4.42 0.10 3.32
C THR A 385 -4.54 1.26 4.29
N ASN A 386 -3.53 1.46 5.12
CA ASN A 386 -3.45 2.68 5.92
C ASN A 386 -3.26 3.93 5.04
N SER A 387 -3.74 5.06 5.53
CA SER A 387 -3.52 6.37 4.92
C SER A 387 -2.10 6.87 5.19
N GLY A 388 -1.52 7.50 4.16
CA GLY A 388 -0.26 8.26 4.23
C GLY A 388 -0.49 9.77 4.29
N SER A 389 -1.73 10.24 4.41
CA SER A 389 -2.13 11.66 4.43
C SER A 389 -2.72 12.10 5.76
N MET A 390 -2.68 11.26 6.79
CA MET A 390 -3.29 11.57 8.09
C MET A 390 -2.38 12.46 8.95
N LEU A 391 -2.74 13.73 9.11
CA LEU A 391 -2.04 14.70 9.95
C LEU A 391 -3.00 15.30 10.99
N ASN A 392 -2.61 15.29 12.26
CA ASN A 392 -3.36 15.79 13.41
C ASN A 392 -4.79 15.22 13.50
N GLY A 393 -4.96 13.93 13.19
CA GLY A 393 -6.27 13.27 13.19
C GLY A 393 -7.16 13.58 11.99
N GLN A 394 -6.70 14.41 11.05
CA GLN A 394 -7.43 14.66 9.80
C GLN A 394 -7.18 13.52 8.82
N ASP A 395 -8.15 13.25 7.95
CA ASP A 395 -8.07 12.20 6.91
C ASP A 395 -7.80 10.78 7.45
N ASP A 396 -8.41 10.46 8.60
CA ASP A 396 -8.36 9.14 9.23
C ASP A 396 -9.27 8.12 8.51
N LYS A 397 -8.97 7.87 7.25
CA LYS A 397 -9.64 6.86 6.42
C LYS A 397 -8.63 5.87 5.86
N ASP A 398 -9.11 4.73 5.37
CA ASP A 398 -8.27 3.84 4.58
C ASP A 398 -8.06 4.43 3.20
N ARG A 399 -6.89 4.14 2.61
CA ARG A 399 -6.78 4.22 1.15
C ARG A 399 -7.35 2.93 0.55
N VAL A 400 -8.31 3.08 -0.37
CA VAL A 400 -9.03 1.96 -1.00
C VAL A 400 -8.67 1.87 -2.48
N ILE A 401 -8.23 0.69 -2.91
CA ILE A 401 -7.80 0.40 -4.28
C ILE A 401 -8.64 -0.73 -4.85
N TYR A 402 -9.02 -0.62 -6.12
CA TYR A 402 -9.70 -1.68 -6.83
C TYR A 402 -8.77 -2.30 -7.87
N TYR A 403 -8.67 -3.63 -7.87
CA TYR A 403 -8.03 -4.40 -8.93
C TYR A 403 -9.02 -5.39 -9.53
N GLU A 404 -8.89 -5.67 -10.82
CA GLU A 404 -9.58 -6.77 -11.47
C GLU A 404 -8.58 -7.59 -12.27
N TYR A 405 -8.58 -8.91 -12.11
CA TYR A 405 -7.73 -9.80 -12.89
C TYR A 405 -8.34 -11.20 -13.07
N ASN A 406 -7.95 -11.84 -14.16
CA ASN A 406 -8.20 -13.24 -14.45
C ASN A 406 -7.02 -14.06 -13.97
N LEU A 407 -7.27 -15.19 -13.29
CA LEU A 407 -6.22 -16.15 -12.93
C LEU A 407 -6.77 -17.58 -12.85
N VAL A 408 -5.86 -18.53 -12.73
CA VAL A 408 -6.18 -19.96 -12.66
C VAL A 408 -5.69 -20.51 -11.33
N TYR A 409 -6.49 -21.36 -10.70
CA TYR A 409 -6.09 -22.10 -9.51
C TYR A 409 -5.56 -23.51 -9.85
N GLY A 410 -4.57 -23.97 -9.10
CA GLY A 410 -4.09 -25.34 -9.06
C GLY A 410 -5.13 -26.31 -8.46
N LEU A 411 -4.83 -27.61 -8.54
CA LEU A 411 -5.69 -28.64 -7.92
C LEU A 411 -5.60 -28.61 -6.38
N ASP A 412 -4.51 -28.06 -5.84
CA ASP A 412 -4.30 -27.85 -4.41
C ASP A 412 -5.04 -26.62 -3.87
N GLY A 413 -5.80 -25.92 -4.72
CA GLY A 413 -6.55 -24.72 -4.38
C GLY A 413 -5.69 -23.49 -4.15
N ARG A 414 -4.41 -23.51 -4.53
CA ARG A 414 -3.58 -22.30 -4.60
C ARG A 414 -3.62 -21.69 -5.99
N VAL A 415 -3.25 -20.43 -6.11
CA VAL A 415 -3.05 -19.79 -7.41
C VAL A 415 -1.98 -20.55 -8.20
N ASP A 416 -2.23 -20.82 -9.47
CA ASP A 416 -1.25 -21.42 -10.38
C ASP A 416 -0.26 -20.36 -10.87
N GLU A 417 0.84 -20.22 -10.15
CA GLU A 417 1.92 -19.29 -10.49
C GLU A 417 2.84 -19.81 -11.61
N THR A 418 2.67 -21.07 -12.03
CA THR A 418 3.52 -21.71 -13.06
C THR A 418 3.05 -21.40 -14.48
N ASN A 419 1.82 -20.90 -14.65
CA ASN A 419 1.23 -20.54 -15.93
C ASN A 419 0.82 -19.06 -15.98
N PRO A 420 1.78 -18.12 -15.90
CA PRO A 420 1.49 -16.70 -15.91
C PRO A 420 0.78 -16.23 -17.19
N ALA A 421 0.98 -16.92 -18.31
CA ALA A 421 0.32 -16.60 -19.58
C ALA A 421 -1.20 -16.85 -19.57
N ALA A 422 -1.72 -17.54 -18.55
CA ALA A 422 -3.15 -17.72 -18.37
C ALA A 422 -3.81 -16.58 -17.59
N ALA A 423 -3.01 -15.71 -16.96
CA ALA A 423 -3.47 -14.55 -16.22
C ALA A 423 -3.63 -13.32 -17.12
N ASP A 424 -4.46 -12.37 -16.68
CA ASP A 424 -4.76 -11.14 -17.40
C ASP A 424 -5.20 -10.09 -16.37
N TRP A 425 -4.41 -9.03 -16.19
CA TRP A 425 -4.67 -7.97 -15.24
C TRP A 425 -5.51 -6.89 -15.91
N ILE A 426 -6.82 -6.92 -15.65
CA ILE A 426 -7.83 -6.19 -16.40
C ILE A 426 -7.83 -4.70 -16.08
N SER A 427 -7.75 -4.33 -14.79
CA SER A 427 -7.86 -2.93 -14.40
C SER A 427 -7.29 -2.60 -13.02
N VAL A 428 -7.06 -1.29 -12.83
CA VAL A 428 -6.80 -0.61 -11.56
C VAL A 428 -7.77 0.57 -11.41
N GLY A 429 -8.19 0.85 -10.18
CA GLY A 429 -8.99 2.02 -9.86
C GLY A 429 -9.00 2.35 -8.36
N GLY A 430 -9.92 3.22 -7.96
CA GLY A 430 -9.99 3.74 -6.59
C GLY A 430 -8.93 4.81 -6.40
N GLU A 431 -8.16 4.71 -5.32
CA GLU A 431 -7.07 5.65 -5.00
C GLU A 431 -5.70 5.20 -5.53
N ALA A 432 -5.65 4.39 -6.60
CA ALA A 432 -4.43 4.07 -7.34
C ALA A 432 -4.61 4.25 -8.85
N LEU A 433 -3.51 4.55 -9.55
CA LEU A 433 -3.48 4.72 -11.01
C LEU A 433 -2.76 3.58 -11.74
N PHE A 434 -1.97 2.76 -11.02
CA PHE A 434 -1.07 1.76 -11.61
C PHE A 434 -1.10 0.45 -10.82
N ALA A 435 -0.58 -0.62 -11.42
CA ALA A 435 -0.21 -1.80 -10.65
C ALA A 435 0.81 -1.41 -9.55
N PRO A 436 0.79 -2.08 -8.37
CA PRO A 436 1.75 -1.80 -7.33
C PRO A 436 3.16 -2.12 -7.84
N LEU A 437 4.20 -1.44 -7.35
CA LEU A 437 5.59 -1.80 -7.68
C LEU A 437 5.96 -3.14 -7.03
N ASN A 438 5.48 -3.35 -5.81
CA ASN A 438 5.75 -4.53 -5.00
C ASN A 438 4.69 -4.74 -3.90
N ILE A 439 4.65 -5.97 -3.41
CA ILE A 439 3.90 -6.44 -2.23
C ILE A 439 4.85 -7.34 -1.45
N LEU A 440 5.15 -7.01 -0.21
CA LEU A 440 6.25 -7.57 0.56
C LEU A 440 5.76 -8.04 1.94
N GLU A 441 6.18 -9.22 2.37
CA GLU A 441 6.11 -9.64 3.77
C GLU A 441 7.25 -8.99 4.55
N LEU A 442 6.91 -8.18 5.55
CA LEU A 442 7.87 -7.56 6.45
C LEU A 442 8.06 -8.45 7.68
N VAL A 443 9.25 -9.04 7.83
CA VAL A 443 9.52 -10.00 8.92
C VAL A 443 10.09 -9.31 10.16
N GLU A 444 11.09 -8.46 9.97
CA GLU A 444 11.66 -7.64 11.04
C GLU A 444 12.32 -6.38 10.46
N SER A 445 12.62 -5.42 11.33
CA SER A 445 13.31 -4.18 10.97
C SER A 445 14.36 -3.83 12.01
N ARG A 446 15.45 -3.21 11.57
CA ARG A 446 16.38 -2.47 12.42
C ARG A 446 16.03 -0.99 12.38
N TRP A 447 15.88 -0.36 13.54
CA TRP A 447 15.47 1.04 13.64
C TRP A 447 16.68 1.97 13.60
N GLN A 448 17.15 2.25 12.38
CA GLN A 448 18.30 3.10 12.13
C GLN A 448 18.10 3.89 10.82
N GLY A 449 17.62 5.12 10.95
CA GLY A 449 17.37 6.02 9.82
C GLY A 449 18.65 6.47 9.12
N HIS A 450 18.49 7.32 8.12
CA HIS A 450 19.63 7.98 7.48
C HIS A 450 20.22 9.07 8.37
N ASN A 451 19.38 9.76 9.14
CA ASN A 451 19.79 10.77 10.10
C ASN A 451 20.49 10.13 11.33
N PRO A 452 21.82 10.28 11.49
CA PRO A 452 22.57 9.57 12.53
C PRO A 452 22.27 10.08 13.95
N TYR A 453 21.64 11.25 14.05
CA TYR A 453 21.27 11.84 15.34
C TYR A 453 19.96 11.29 15.88
N VAL A 454 19.08 10.79 15.00
CA VAL A 454 17.83 10.13 15.39
C VAL A 454 18.13 8.68 15.74
N THR A 455 18.12 8.36 17.03
CA THR A 455 18.40 7.00 17.52
C THR A 455 17.16 6.31 18.06
N GLU A 456 17.08 4.98 17.86
CA GLU A 456 16.00 4.15 18.41
C GLU A 456 15.84 4.34 19.93
N ALA A 457 16.95 4.37 20.68
CA ALA A 457 16.91 4.51 22.13
C ALA A 457 16.21 5.82 22.57
N ASN A 458 16.47 6.91 21.86
CA ASN A 458 15.84 8.20 22.14
C ASN A 458 14.37 8.20 21.74
N VAL A 459 14.02 7.73 20.53
CA VAL A 459 12.61 7.68 20.08
C VAL A 459 11.78 6.78 20.98
N ARG A 460 12.33 5.61 21.34
CA ARG A 460 11.70 4.66 22.27
C ARG A 460 11.49 5.28 23.65
N ALA A 461 12.41 6.11 24.14
CA ALA A 461 12.24 6.80 25.42
C ALA A 461 11.05 7.78 25.43
N LEU A 462 10.61 8.26 24.26
CA LEU A 462 9.45 9.14 24.10
C LEU A 462 8.13 8.39 23.92
N ASP A 463 8.15 7.07 23.69
CA ASP A 463 6.99 6.29 23.26
C ASP A 463 6.50 5.28 24.30
N LEU A 464 5.40 5.62 24.99
CA LEU A 464 4.80 4.78 26.03
C LEU A 464 4.21 3.47 25.48
N ALA A 465 3.85 3.41 24.20
CA ALA A 465 3.25 2.21 23.59
C ALA A 465 4.28 1.16 23.18
N ASN A 466 5.54 1.57 23.02
CA ASN A 466 6.61 0.74 22.50
C ASN A 466 7.80 0.68 23.46
N ASN A 467 7.55 0.39 24.75
CA ASN A 467 8.55 0.20 25.81
C ASN A 467 9.28 1.48 26.28
N GLY A 468 8.70 2.66 26.09
CA GLY A 468 9.17 3.89 26.72
C GLY A 468 8.95 3.87 28.23
N GLY A 469 10.02 4.10 28.99
CA GLY A 469 9.97 4.12 30.44
C GLY A 469 9.27 5.37 30.97
N LEU A 470 8.30 5.19 31.86
CA LEU A 470 7.54 6.27 32.50
C LEU A 470 8.42 7.29 33.27
N GLY A 471 9.68 6.97 33.59
CA GLY A 471 10.50 7.78 34.49
C GLY A 471 11.15 9.03 33.88
N ARG A 472 11.56 9.02 32.60
CA ARG A 472 12.39 10.11 32.03
C ARG A 472 11.57 11.33 31.60
N PHE A 473 10.34 11.11 31.13
CA PHE A 473 9.48 12.16 30.55
C PHE A 473 8.08 12.17 31.17
N ALA A 474 7.99 11.91 32.49
CA ALA A 474 6.74 12.03 33.26
C ALA A 474 6.39 13.47 33.69
N SER A 475 7.35 14.40 33.62
CA SER A 475 7.15 15.79 34.03
C SER A 475 6.40 16.62 32.98
N ALA A 476 6.14 17.90 33.28
CA ALA A 476 5.68 18.86 32.26
C ALA A 476 6.68 18.95 31.10
N PRO A 477 6.20 19.20 29.86
CA PRO A 477 7.06 19.36 28.70
C PRO A 477 7.96 20.60 28.83
N PRO A 478 9.16 20.59 28.24
CA PRO A 478 10.01 21.77 28.19
C PRO A 478 9.35 22.86 27.34
N ARG A 479 9.72 24.12 27.60
CA ARG A 479 9.37 25.22 26.70
C ARG A 479 10.28 25.14 25.48
N PHE A 480 9.71 24.79 24.33
CA PHE A 480 10.43 24.77 23.06
C PHE A 480 10.71 26.18 22.57
N ARG A 481 11.91 26.36 22.05
CA ARG A 481 12.42 27.54 21.34
C ARG A 481 12.25 27.37 19.84
N SER A 482 12.20 28.46 19.09
CA SER A 482 12.24 28.44 17.62
C SER A 482 13.60 27.96 17.11
N VAL A 483 13.72 27.63 15.81
CA VAL A 483 15.01 27.34 15.18
C VAL A 483 15.98 28.51 15.39
N GLN A 484 15.52 29.75 15.14
CA GLN A 484 16.35 30.94 15.30
C GLN A 484 16.94 31.05 16.73
N GLU A 485 16.13 30.81 17.76
CA GLU A 485 16.56 30.88 19.16
C GLU A 485 17.42 29.68 19.59
N TYR A 486 17.14 28.49 19.04
CA TYR A 486 17.82 27.26 19.42
C TYR A 486 19.17 27.11 18.72
N GLU A 487 19.22 27.34 17.41
CA GLU A 487 20.39 27.14 16.56
C GLU A 487 21.25 28.39 16.42
N GLY A 488 20.69 29.61 16.57
CA GLY A 488 21.42 30.87 16.39
C GLY A 488 22.65 31.08 17.30
N ASN A 489 22.80 30.25 18.35
CA ASN A 489 23.97 30.25 19.26
C ASN A 489 24.82 28.97 19.16
N ARG A 490 24.52 28.06 18.22
CA ARG A 490 25.21 26.78 18.06
C ARG A 490 26.02 26.81 16.76
N SER A 491 27.29 26.41 16.83
CA SER A 491 28.08 26.22 15.61
C SER A 491 27.45 25.08 14.80
N ALA A 492 27.40 25.23 13.47
CA ALA A 492 27.00 24.15 12.58
C ALA A 492 27.78 22.88 12.96
N PRO A 493 27.11 21.72 13.13
CA PRO A 493 27.80 20.49 13.46
C PRO A 493 28.89 20.25 12.40
N ALA A 494 30.09 19.91 12.85
CA ALA A 494 31.15 19.48 11.95
C ALA A 494 30.55 18.38 11.08
N THR A 495 30.54 18.57 9.76
CA THR A 495 30.15 17.55 8.80
C THR A 495 30.99 16.32 9.08
N MET A 496 30.44 15.37 9.83
CA MET A 496 30.99 14.04 9.90
C MET A 496 30.76 13.44 8.52
N PHE A 497 31.69 13.73 7.61
CA PHE A 497 31.90 12.87 6.47
C PHE A 497 32.13 11.49 7.03
N ALA A 498 31.12 10.63 6.95
CA ALA A 498 31.33 9.21 7.03
C ALA A 498 32.38 8.91 5.95
N SER A 499 33.62 8.65 6.38
CA SER A 499 34.69 8.22 5.50
C SER A 499 34.33 6.82 4.99
N GLY A 500 33.52 6.78 3.96
CA GLY A 500 33.11 5.59 3.23
C GLY A 500 33.51 5.74 1.77
N ASN A 501 34.81 5.60 1.53
CA ASN A 501 35.44 5.24 0.25
C ASN A 501 35.08 6.10 -0.98
N SER A 502 35.92 7.10 -1.25
CA SER A 502 36.01 7.82 -2.52
C SER A 502 36.46 6.88 -3.65
N GLY A 503 35.51 6.39 -4.44
CA GLY A 503 35.71 5.83 -5.78
C GLY A 503 35.14 6.76 -6.85
N SER A 504 35.97 7.13 -7.80
CA SER A 504 35.71 8.09 -8.89
C SER A 504 34.51 7.77 -9.81
N VAL A 505 33.76 8.82 -10.14
CA VAL A 505 32.97 9.12 -11.36
C VAL A 505 32.73 7.97 -12.36
N PHE A 506 31.46 7.60 -12.60
CA PHE A 506 30.97 7.22 -13.94
C PHE A 506 29.47 7.50 -14.14
N ARG A 507 29.15 8.15 -15.28
CA ARG A 507 27.81 8.32 -15.86
C ARG A 507 27.21 6.97 -16.31
N ARG A 508 25.86 6.91 -16.32
CA ARG A 508 24.92 6.03 -17.06
C ARG A 508 24.56 4.65 -16.48
N ASN A 509 23.24 4.42 -16.44
CA ASN A 509 22.46 3.17 -16.59
C ASN A 509 22.96 1.93 -15.84
N PHE A 510 22.32 1.58 -14.72
CA PHE A 510 22.40 0.22 -14.17
C PHE A 510 21.28 -0.13 -13.16
N PHE A 511 20.04 -0.34 -13.63
CA PHE A 511 19.06 -1.19 -12.92
C PHE A 511 19.03 -2.53 -13.65
N GLY A 512 19.86 -3.46 -13.21
CA GLY A 512 20.01 -4.75 -13.86
C GLY A 512 21.22 -5.50 -13.34
N ARG A 513 21.19 -5.90 -12.05
CA ARG A 513 21.91 -7.03 -11.44
C ARG A 513 21.86 -6.91 -9.93
N ILE A 514 20.81 -7.47 -9.32
CA ILE A 514 20.87 -7.96 -7.94
C ILE A 514 20.12 -9.29 -7.90
N PHE A 515 20.64 -10.34 -8.54
CA PHE A 515 20.38 -11.73 -8.16
C PHE A 515 21.58 -12.57 -8.61
N GLY A 516 22.31 -13.12 -7.65
CA GLY A 516 23.54 -13.87 -7.91
C GLY A 516 24.12 -14.56 -6.69
N ARG A 517 23.32 -15.36 -5.98
CA ARG A 517 23.52 -16.80 -5.73
C ARG A 517 22.53 -17.32 -4.71
#